data_AF-A0AAP8GZV2-F1
#
_entry.id   AF-A0AAP8GZV2-F1
#
_cell.length_a   1.000
_cell.length_b   1.000
_cell.length_c   1.000
_cell.angle_alpha   90.00
_cell.angle_beta   90.00
_cell.angle_gamma   90.00
#
_symmetry.space_group_name_H-M   'P 1'
#
loop_
_entity.id
_entity.type
_entity.pdbx_description
1 polymer ?
#
loop_
_entity_poly.entity_id
_entity_poly.type
_entity_poly.pdbx_seq_one_letter_code
_entity_poly.pdbx_strand_id
1 'polypeptide(L)'
;MDINYMMPFQEGATLPYMGRIVDIKRTETGVFIQVPADMLDNAGIANDTSKVEVWREMADGTIGFRVLTKCELCGCGAKLYELNLGVAKRRICANDYFKLTGVHPPQEPVTTENTIQIEQP
;
A
#
# COMPACT_ATOMS: atom_id res chain seq x y z
N MET A 1 7.94 24.91 -14.18
CA MET A 1 8.65 23.63 -14.26
C MET A 1 9.29 23.45 -12.90
N ASP A 2 8.55 22.87 -11.97
CA ASP A 2 9.05 22.62 -10.62
C ASP A 2 9.37 21.13 -10.54
N ILE A 3 10.66 20.85 -10.71
CA ILE A 3 11.25 19.53 -10.57
C ILE A 3 11.18 19.14 -9.09
N ASN A 4 10.23 18.25 -8.74
CA ASN A 4 10.23 17.56 -7.46
C ASN A 4 11.50 16.72 -7.37
N TYR A 5 12.56 17.28 -6.76
CA TYR A 5 13.75 16.55 -6.36
C TYR A 5 13.34 15.58 -5.24
N MET A 6 13.00 14.35 -5.60
CA MET A 6 12.99 13.22 -4.67
C MET A 6 14.45 12.97 -4.26
N MET A 7 14.82 13.33 -3.03
CA MET A 7 16.05 12.79 -2.45
C MET A 7 15.84 11.29 -2.17
N PRO A 8 16.80 10.43 -2.53
CA PRO A 8 16.78 9.04 -2.08
C PRO A 8 16.85 9.00 -0.55
N PHE A 9 16.11 8.06 0.06
CA PHE A 9 16.11 7.85 1.51
C PHE A 9 17.55 7.64 2.00
N GLN A 10 18.07 8.57 2.80
CA GLN A 10 19.39 8.47 3.41
C GLN A 10 19.32 7.50 4.61
N GLU A 11 20.13 6.44 4.60
CA GLU A 11 20.27 5.53 5.75
C GLU A 11 20.65 6.32 7.01
N GLY A 12 19.88 6.16 8.10
CA GLY A 12 20.14 6.82 9.38
C GLY A 12 19.42 8.16 9.60
N ALA A 13 18.63 8.64 8.63
CA ALA A 13 17.79 9.82 8.84
C ALA A 13 16.53 9.46 9.67
N THR A 14 16.41 10.04 10.87
CA THR A 14 15.14 10.08 11.61
C THR A 14 14.19 11.01 10.88
N LEU A 15 13.34 10.46 10.02
CA LEU A 15 12.24 11.22 9.45
C LEU A 15 11.21 11.48 10.56
N PRO A 16 10.68 12.72 10.72
CA PRO A 16 9.59 12.99 11.64
C PRO A 16 8.29 12.24 11.29
N TYR A 17 8.24 11.60 10.12
CA TYR A 17 7.07 10.90 9.59
C TYR A 17 7.45 9.51 9.09
N MET A 18 6.60 8.52 9.36
CA MET A 18 6.79 7.12 8.95
C MET A 18 6.45 6.85 7.47
N GLY A 19 6.01 7.87 6.73
CA GLY A 19 5.52 7.74 5.35
C GLY A 19 6.06 8.82 4.42
N ARG A 20 5.68 8.75 3.15
CA ARG A 20 6.01 9.77 2.16
C ARG A 20 5.10 10.98 2.34
N ILE A 21 5.70 12.18 2.32
CA ILE A 21 4.97 13.45 2.35
C ILE A 21 4.48 13.73 0.93
N VAL A 22 3.17 13.97 0.79
CA VAL A 22 2.53 14.28 -0.49
C VAL A 22 1.62 15.48 -0.32
N ASP A 23 1.39 16.21 -1.41
CA ASP A 23 0.47 17.34 -1.40
C ASP A 23 -0.99 16.88 -1.32
N ILE A 24 -1.78 17.62 -0.54
CA ILE A 24 -3.24 17.46 -0.47
C ILE A 24 -3.93 18.71 -1.02
N LYS A 25 -4.88 18.51 -1.95
CA LYS A 25 -5.72 19.58 -2.50
C LYS A 25 -7.15 19.41 -2.02
N ARG A 26 -7.65 20.39 -1.26
CA ARG A 26 -9.06 20.42 -0.84
C ARG A 26 -9.94 21.00 -1.95
N THR A 27 -11.11 20.40 -2.14
CA THR A 27 -12.18 20.89 -3.02
C THR A 27 -13.47 21.07 -2.23
N GLU A 28 -14.53 21.55 -2.88
CA GLU A 28 -15.86 21.68 -2.26
C GLU A 28 -16.46 20.33 -1.89
N THR A 29 -16.14 19.27 -2.66
CA THR A 29 -16.73 17.93 -2.52
C THR A 29 -15.82 16.94 -1.79
N GLY A 30 -14.58 17.31 -1.47
CA GLY A 30 -13.66 16.41 -0.76
C GLY A 30 -12.20 16.86 -0.80
N VAL A 31 -11.31 15.86 -0.86
CA VAL A 31 -9.86 16.07 -0.96
C VAL A 31 -9.28 15.19 -2.06
N PHE A 32 -8.26 15.71 -2.73
CA PHE A 32 -7.44 14.98 -3.67
C PHE A 32 -6.04 14.83 -3.07
N ILE A 33 -5.58 13.58 -2.95
CA ILE A 33 -4.25 13.21 -2.47
C ILE A 33 -3.61 12.39 -3.57
N GLN A 34 -2.43 12.82 -4.03
CA GLN A 34 -1.68 12.04 -5.00
C GLN A 34 -0.82 11.00 -4.27
N VAL A 35 -1.28 9.75 -4.26
CA VAL A 35 -0.50 8.63 -3.73
C VAL A 35 0.41 8.08 -4.83
N PRO A 36 1.72 7.92 -4.59
CA PRO A 36 2.65 7.34 -5.57
C PRO A 36 2.22 5.95 -6.05
N ALA A 37 2.42 5.66 -7.33
CA ALA A 37 1.95 4.41 -7.96
C ALA A 37 2.52 3.16 -7.29
N ASP A 38 3.80 3.17 -6.92
CA ASP A 38 4.46 2.08 -6.22
C ASP A 38 3.82 1.79 -4.85
N MET A 39 3.30 2.80 -4.15
CA MET A 39 2.55 2.58 -2.91
C MET A 39 1.16 1.99 -3.16
N LEU A 40 0.52 2.34 -4.28
CA LEU A 40 -0.76 1.75 -4.70
C LEU A 40 -0.59 0.29 -5.09
N ASP A 41 0.45 -0.04 -5.86
CA ASP A 41 0.81 -1.40 -6.24
C ASP A 41 1.07 -2.27 -5.01
N ASN A 42 1.89 -1.77 -4.09
CA ASN A 42 2.17 -2.44 -2.81
C ASN A 42 0.90 -2.67 -1.97
N ALA A 43 -0.10 -1.79 -2.07
CA ALA A 43 -1.40 -1.95 -1.41
C ALA A 43 -2.37 -2.89 -2.16
N GLY A 44 -2.01 -3.34 -3.37
CA GLY A 44 -2.89 -4.14 -4.24
C GLY A 44 -4.05 -3.33 -4.85
N ILE A 45 -3.86 -2.01 -5.00
CA ILE A 45 -4.83 -1.12 -5.64
C ILE A 45 -4.57 -1.14 -7.14
N ALA A 46 -5.56 -1.58 -7.92
CA ALA A 46 -5.45 -1.58 -9.38
C ALA A 46 -5.48 -0.16 -9.95
N ASN A 47 -4.98 0.02 -11.18
CA ASN A 47 -5.02 1.26 -11.96
C ASN A 47 -6.45 1.66 -12.43
N ASP A 48 -7.48 1.31 -11.67
CA ASP A 48 -8.89 1.60 -11.91
C ASP A 48 -9.58 2.05 -10.60
N THR A 49 -10.86 2.35 -10.66
CA THR A 49 -11.67 2.87 -9.55
C THR A 49 -11.80 1.83 -8.43
N SER A 50 -11.07 2.04 -7.35
CA SER A 50 -11.20 1.26 -6.12
C SER A 50 -12.10 1.96 -5.11
N LYS A 51 -12.97 1.20 -4.43
CA LYS A 51 -13.74 1.73 -3.29
C LYS A 51 -12.86 1.71 -2.04
N VAL A 52 -12.94 2.76 -1.24
CA VAL A 52 -12.25 2.85 0.06
C VAL A 52 -13.25 3.12 1.17
N GLU A 53 -12.97 2.57 2.35
CA GLU A 53 -13.55 3.01 3.61
C GLU A 53 -12.69 4.15 4.15
N VAL A 54 -13.34 5.23 4.59
CA VAL A 54 -12.66 6.38 5.20
C VAL A 54 -13.19 6.50 6.62
N TRP A 55 -12.31 6.42 7.61
CA TRP A 55 -12.66 6.63 9.02
C TRP A 55 -11.73 7.66 9.64
N ARG A 56 -12.23 8.33 10.68
CA ARG A 56 -11.44 9.26 11.48
C ARG A 56 -10.96 8.53 12.72
N GLU A 57 -9.66 8.53 12.96
CA GLU A 57 -9.13 8.22 14.29
C GLU A 57 -9.23 9.50 15.13
N MET A 58 -9.96 9.46 16.25
CA MET A 58 -10.54 10.67 16.84
C MET A 58 -9.57 11.50 17.72
N ALA A 59 -8.30 11.09 17.90
CA ALA A 59 -7.43 11.65 18.94
C ALA A 59 -6.31 12.57 18.44
N ASP A 60 -5.83 12.41 17.21
CA ASP A 60 -4.59 13.03 16.72
C ASP A 60 -4.76 13.75 15.36
N GLY A 61 -5.99 13.80 14.84
CA GLY A 61 -6.30 14.37 13.53
C GLY A 61 -6.07 13.42 12.35
N THR A 62 -5.78 12.14 12.61
CA THR A 62 -5.53 11.14 11.57
C THR A 62 -6.82 10.75 10.83
N ILE A 63 -6.76 10.79 9.51
CA ILE A 63 -7.77 10.24 8.60
C ILE A 63 -7.22 8.94 8.04
N GLY A 64 -7.83 7.81 8.42
CA GLY A 64 -7.52 6.51 7.86
C GLY A 64 -8.35 6.24 6.61
N PHE A 65 -7.73 5.64 5.60
CA PHE A 65 -8.43 5.05 4.48
C PHE A 65 -7.96 3.61 4.25
N ARG A 66 -8.89 2.73 3.87
CA ARG A 66 -8.62 1.33 3.54
C ARG A 66 -9.38 0.95 2.29
N VAL A 67 -8.70 0.26 1.39
CA VAL A 67 -9.31 -0.31 0.19
C VAL A 67 -10.32 -1.38 0.59
N LEU A 68 -11.54 -1.30 0.03
CA LEU A 68 -12.62 -2.25 0.24
C LEU A 68 -12.48 -3.50 -0.65
N THR A 69 -11.30 -4.09 -0.69
CA THR A 69 -11.11 -5.44 -1.24
C THR A 69 -11.51 -6.46 -0.17
N LYS A 70 -12.63 -7.15 -0.39
CA LYS A 70 -13.16 -8.12 0.58
C LYS A 70 -12.48 -9.47 0.46
N CYS A 71 -11.99 -9.99 1.58
CA CYS A 71 -11.55 -11.38 1.66
C CYS A 71 -12.72 -12.32 1.34
N GLU A 72 -12.51 -13.27 0.43
CA GLU A 72 -13.54 -14.26 0.07
C GLU A 72 -13.92 -15.21 1.21
N LEU A 73 -13.15 -15.24 2.31
CA LEU A 73 -13.40 -16.11 3.46
C LEU A 73 -14.02 -15.35 4.64
N CYS A 74 -13.32 -14.36 5.21
CA CYS A 74 -13.84 -13.62 6.36
C CYS A 74 -14.72 -12.41 6.01
N GLY A 75 -14.77 -11.99 4.74
CA GLY A 75 -15.54 -10.80 4.31
C GLY A 75 -14.94 -9.45 4.71
N CYS A 76 -13.86 -9.43 5.51
CA CYS A 76 -13.17 -8.21 5.93
C CYS A 76 -12.40 -7.55 4.78
N GLY A 77 -12.27 -6.21 4.82
CA GLY A 77 -11.41 -5.45 3.92
C GLY A 77 -9.92 -5.66 4.22
N ALA A 78 -9.14 -6.11 3.23
CA ALA A 78 -7.69 -6.36 3.37
C ALA A 78 -6.98 -6.41 2.00
N LYS A 79 -5.63 -6.27 1.99
CA LYS A 79 -4.80 -6.73 0.85
C LYS A 79 -5.08 -8.22 0.63
N LEU A 80 -5.40 -8.58 -0.60
CA LEU A 80 -5.77 -9.95 -0.96
C LEU A 80 -4.62 -10.64 -1.68
N TYR A 81 -4.48 -11.93 -1.40
CA TYR A 81 -3.49 -12.82 -1.98
C TYR A 81 -4.22 -13.94 -2.69
N GLU A 82 -3.75 -14.30 -3.88
CA GLU A 82 -4.27 -15.46 -4.60
C GLU A 82 -3.78 -16.74 -3.91
N LEU A 83 -4.71 -17.56 -3.45
CA LEU A 83 -4.45 -18.92 -3.00
C LEU A 83 -5.06 -19.90 -3.99
N ASN A 84 -4.22 -20.76 -4.55
CA ASN A 84 -4.65 -21.83 -5.43
C ASN A 84 -4.93 -23.11 -4.61
N LEU A 85 -6.19 -23.52 -4.55
CA LEU A 85 -6.66 -24.73 -3.86
C LEU A 85 -6.93 -25.89 -4.84
N GLY A 86 -6.25 -25.89 -5.99
CA GLY A 86 -6.39 -26.88 -7.06
C GLY A 86 -7.61 -26.61 -7.96
N VAL A 87 -8.82 -26.85 -7.44
CA VAL A 87 -10.08 -26.68 -8.18
C VAL A 87 -10.61 -25.24 -8.20
N ALA A 88 -10.11 -24.39 -7.31
CA ALA A 88 -10.52 -22.99 -7.23
C ALA A 88 -9.33 -22.09 -6.86
N LYS A 89 -9.30 -20.89 -7.46
CA LYS A 89 -8.47 -19.78 -7.02
C LYS A 89 -9.30 -18.85 -6.13
N ARG A 90 -8.74 -18.46 -4.99
CA ARG A 90 -9.41 -17.60 -3.99
C ARG A 90 -8.56 -16.38 -3.73
N ARG A 91 -9.18 -15.20 -3.62
CA ARG A 91 -8.51 -13.97 -3.15
C ARG A 91 -8.81 -13.73 -1.67
N ILE A 92 -7.82 -13.95 -0.81
CA ILE A 92 -8.01 -13.98 0.64
C ILE A 92 -7.00 -13.08 1.36
N CYS A 93 -7.35 -12.62 2.55
CA CYS A 93 -6.45 -11.79 3.36
C CYS A 93 -5.27 -12.61 3.90
N ALA A 94 -4.18 -11.93 4.29
CA ALA A 94 -2.99 -12.59 4.84
C ALA A 94 -3.28 -13.48 6.06
N ASN A 95 -4.23 -13.08 6.90
CA ASN A 95 -4.62 -13.84 8.09
C ASN A 95 -5.26 -15.18 7.72
N ASP A 96 -6.22 -15.18 6.78
CA ASP A 96 -6.86 -16.42 6.35
C ASP A 96 -5.94 -17.27 5.47
N TYR A 97 -5.04 -16.64 4.70
CA TYR A 97 -3.97 -17.34 3.99
C TYR A 97 -3.08 -18.14 4.94
N PHE A 98 -2.64 -17.53 6.04
CA PHE A 98 -1.82 -18.19 7.06
C PHE A 98 -2.58 -19.32 7.74
N LYS A 99 -3.85 -19.10 8.13
CA LYS A 99 -4.68 -20.15 8.73
C LYS A 99 -4.86 -21.37 7.82
N LEU A 100 -4.91 -21.17 6.49
CA LEU A 100 -5.12 -22.25 5.53
C LEU A 100 -3.84 -22.98 5.13
N THR A 101 -2.72 -22.26 5.03
CA THR A 101 -1.47 -22.81 4.45
C THR A 101 -0.37 -23.03 5.48
N GLY A 102 -0.48 -22.46 6.69
CA GLY A 102 0.57 -22.44 7.70
C GLY A 102 1.76 -21.54 7.35
N VAL A 103 1.71 -20.85 6.21
CA VAL A 103 2.77 -19.95 5.75
C VAL A 103 2.21 -18.57 5.47
N HIS A 104 3.03 -17.53 5.64
CA HIS A 104 2.63 -16.19 5.22
C HIS A 104 2.55 -16.13 3.70
N PRO A 105 1.60 -15.37 3.13
CA PRO A 105 1.51 -15.22 1.70
C PRO A 105 2.79 -14.60 1.14
N PRO A 106 3.10 -14.82 -0.16
CA PRO A 106 4.25 -14.22 -0.80
C PRO A 106 4.24 -12.71 -0.56
N GLN A 107 5.29 -12.23 0.10
CA GLN A 107 5.56 -10.80 0.09
C GLN A 107 6.16 -10.53 -1.28
N GLU A 108 5.54 -9.63 -2.05
CA GLU A 108 6.23 -9.05 -3.20
C GLU A 108 7.58 -8.54 -2.68
N PRO A 109 8.68 -8.79 -3.41
CA PRO A 109 9.95 -8.24 -3.01
C PRO A 109 9.73 -6.74 -2.87
N VAL A 110 9.90 -6.23 -1.65
CA VAL A 110 10.06 -4.80 -1.43
C VAL A 110 11.19 -4.43 -2.38
N THR A 111 10.86 -3.75 -3.46
CA THR A 111 11.89 -3.21 -4.35
C THR A 111 12.43 -2.03 -3.58
N THR A 112 13.32 -2.31 -2.63
CA THR A 112 14.24 -1.32 -2.13
C THR A 112 15.09 -0.98 -3.34
N GLU A 113 14.80 0.14 -4.00
CA GLU A 113 15.62 0.71 -5.07
C GLU A 113 16.98 1.13 -4.47
N ASN A 114 17.81 0.15 -4.13
CA ASN A 114 19.22 0.31 -3.80
C ASN A 114 19.99 -0.68 -4.68
N THR A 115 19.86 -0.55 -6.00
CA THR A 115 20.80 -1.20 -6.91
C THR A 115 22.02 -0.29 -7.03
N ILE A 116 23.06 -0.66 -6.28
CA ILE A 116 24.44 -0.23 -6.42
C ILE A 116 24.81 -0.26 -7.91
N GLN A 117 25.04 0.90 -8.53
CA GLN A 117 25.87 0.99 -9.73
C GLN A 117 27.28 1.37 -9.29
N ILE A 118 28.08 0.34 -9.05
CA ILE A 118 29.53 0.44 -9.22
C ILE A 118 29.74 0.62 -10.72
N GLU A 119 30.23 1.79 -11.14
CA GLU A 119 31.18 1.88 -12.25
C GLU A 119 31.91 3.24 -12.18
N GLN A 120 33.20 3.15 -11.84
CA GLN A 120 34.23 4.18 -11.99
C GLN A 120 34.42 4.57 -13.46
N PRO A 121 34.89 5.79 -13.75
CA PRO A 121 36.34 6.07 -13.70
C PRO A 121 36.78 6.98 -12.55
#